data_AF-A0A101E0W2-F1
#
_entry.id   AF-A0A101E0W2-F1
#
_cell.length_a   1.000
_cell.length_b   1.000
_cell.length_c   1.000
_cell.angle_alpha   90.00
_cell.angle_beta   90.00
_cell.angle_gamma   90.00
#
_symmetry.space_group_name_H-M   'P 1'
#
loop_
_entity.id
_entity.type
_entity.pdbx_description
1 polymer ?
#
loop_
_entity_poly.entity_id
_entity_poly.type
_entity_poly.pdbx_seq_one_letter_code
_entity_poly.pdbx_strand_id
1 'polypeptide(L)'
;MKLSDLLMLILAVFLLASTAGFLLNRPVLLSYVTSDSMTPTLNRGDLFLINPLAEAKPDDIIVFNLNGHWTVHRVVAETDGGYITKGDHNIATDQQGSNSVVKRESVAGVVLVLLGNPIKIPEVGNYIQRLSGTTMNILLAVFMIVGGAMLLTGKEERRKKERKVYRLRYKTAYVAVSTISIAMLLLSVIATWGVVGFNYASTLAGGQKEGWYLPESEFDRQIEIKNNALFPLLYLFSSESERVELKDESKILSGGERAELSVHVRVPSETRIYYEEVKVHAYPLILPSDLIIRMYGLNPFLPLAAFAVELAAVLGVIYYATRAGEEEVIRLSKRRRLKL
;
A
#
# COMPACT_ATOMS: atom_id res chain seq x y z
N MET A 1 26.05 -18.68 -4.88
CA MET A 1 24.79 -18.74 -4.13
C MET A 1 23.92 -19.92 -4.55
N LYS A 2 23.04 -20.41 -3.67
CA LYS A 2 21.86 -21.18 -4.07
C LYS A 2 20.83 -20.18 -4.66
N LEU A 3 19.98 -20.59 -5.61
CA LEU A 3 18.88 -19.80 -6.16
C LEU A 3 17.98 -19.21 -5.06
N SER A 4 17.77 -19.95 -3.97
CA SER A 4 17.12 -19.47 -2.75
C SER A 4 17.84 -18.26 -2.15
N ASP A 5 19.17 -18.31 -2.05
CA ASP A 5 19.97 -17.23 -1.48
C ASP A 5 19.99 -16.01 -2.41
N LEU A 6 19.95 -16.24 -3.73
CA LEU A 6 19.82 -15.18 -4.73
C LEU A 6 18.44 -14.52 -4.67
N LEU A 7 17.36 -15.30 -4.58
CA LEU A 7 16.01 -14.78 -4.41
C LEU A 7 15.88 -14.00 -3.10
N MET A 8 16.44 -14.51 -2.00
CA MET A 8 16.46 -13.81 -0.71
C MET A 8 17.24 -12.50 -0.77
N LEU A 9 18.40 -12.48 -1.44
CA LEU A 9 19.18 -11.26 -1.63
C LEU A 9 18.41 -10.23 -2.47
N ILE A 10 17.78 -10.66 -3.57
CA ILE A 10 16.93 -9.81 -4.41
C ILE A 10 15.79 -9.25 -3.57
N LEU A 11 15.13 -10.10 -2.77
CA LEU A 11 14.04 -9.67 -1.89
C LEU A 11 14.50 -8.61 -0.89
N ALA A 12 15.62 -8.85 -0.20
CA ALA A 12 16.17 -7.94 0.79
C ALA A 12 16.58 -6.58 0.18
N VAL A 13 17.10 -6.59 -1.05
CA VAL A 13 17.41 -5.35 -1.78
C VAL A 13 16.13 -4.59 -2.13
N PHE A 14 15.10 -5.27 -2.65
CA PHE A 14 13.80 -4.65 -2.95
C PHE A 14 13.15 -4.03 -1.72
N LEU A 15 13.25 -4.75 -0.60
CA LEU A 15 12.75 -4.44 0.73
C LEU A 15 13.42 -3.17 1.29
N LEU A 16 14.76 -3.15 1.35
CA LEU A 16 15.53 -1.98 1.78
C LEU A 16 15.30 -0.76 0.87
N ALA A 17 15.26 -0.97 -0.44
CA ALA A 17 15.01 0.08 -1.42
C ALA A 17 13.59 0.66 -1.31
N SER A 18 12.58 -0.18 -1.04
CA SER A 18 11.19 0.26 -0.84
C SER A 18 11.07 1.13 0.42
N THR A 19 11.70 0.72 1.52
CA THR A 19 11.74 1.53 2.76
C THR A 19 12.45 2.86 2.55
N ALA A 20 13.58 2.86 1.83
CA ALA A 20 14.28 4.09 1.49
C ALA A 20 13.43 5.01 0.60
N GLY A 21 12.72 4.46 -0.39
CA GLY A 21 11.81 5.23 -1.25
C GLY A 21 10.66 5.88 -0.50
N PHE A 22 10.07 5.17 0.47
CA PHE A 22 9.05 5.71 1.35
C PHE A 22 9.56 6.90 2.17
N LEU A 23 10.71 6.77 2.83
CA LEU A 23 11.30 7.84 3.64
C LEU A 23 11.68 9.07 2.82
N LEU A 24 12.10 8.87 1.57
CA LEU A 24 12.53 9.92 0.65
C LEU A 24 11.39 10.46 -0.23
N ASN A 25 10.15 9.96 -0.07
CA ASN A 25 9.00 10.24 -0.92
C ASN A 25 9.31 10.11 -2.43
N ARG A 26 10.07 9.08 -2.78
CA ARG A 26 10.66 8.86 -4.11
C ARG A 26 10.42 7.42 -4.58
N PRO A 27 10.01 7.18 -5.84
CA PRO A 27 9.95 5.85 -6.42
C PRO A 27 11.34 5.23 -6.46
N VAL A 28 11.46 4.00 -5.98
CA VAL A 28 12.73 3.25 -5.97
C VAL A 28 12.46 1.84 -6.47
N LEU A 29 13.25 1.41 -7.46
CA LEU A 29 13.19 0.11 -8.15
C LEU A 29 11.91 -0.22 -8.94
N LEU A 30 10.75 0.27 -8.53
CA LEU A 30 9.45 -0.01 -9.15
C LEU A 30 8.62 1.27 -9.27
N SER A 31 7.89 1.41 -10.36
CA SER A 31 6.82 2.41 -10.53
C SER A 31 5.79 1.89 -11.54
N TYR A 32 4.67 2.59 -11.65
CA TYR A 32 3.62 2.30 -12.61
C TYR A 32 3.22 3.54 -13.40
N VAL A 33 2.62 3.31 -14.57
CA VAL A 33 2.22 4.36 -15.51
C VAL A 33 0.80 4.83 -15.19
N THR A 34 0.60 6.14 -15.07
CA THR A 34 -0.70 6.76 -14.70
C THR A 34 -1.41 7.43 -15.87
N SER A 35 -0.70 7.76 -16.96
CA SER A 35 -1.20 8.47 -18.13
C SER A 35 -0.92 7.70 -19.42
N ASP A 36 -1.42 8.22 -20.54
CA ASP A 36 -1.20 7.64 -21.87
C ASP A 36 0.01 8.27 -22.61
N SER A 37 0.81 9.12 -21.95
CA SER A 37 1.86 9.93 -22.59
C SER A 37 3.05 9.13 -23.13
N MET A 38 3.20 7.88 -22.70
CA MET A 38 4.26 6.97 -23.16
C MET A 38 3.75 5.89 -24.12
N THR A 39 2.50 5.95 -24.56
CA THR A 39 1.92 4.99 -25.52
C THR A 39 2.62 5.13 -26.89
N PRO A 40 3.01 4.04 -27.58
CA PRO A 40 2.74 2.62 -27.27
C PRO A 40 3.82 1.92 -26.41
N THR A 41 4.90 2.61 -26.07
CA THR A 41 6.04 2.04 -25.34
C THR A 41 5.65 1.56 -23.94
N LEU A 42 4.88 2.37 -23.22
CA LEU A 42 4.32 2.07 -21.90
C LEU A 42 2.86 2.52 -21.88
N ASN A 43 1.96 1.61 -21.54
CA ASN A 43 0.53 1.88 -21.46
C ASN A 43 0.13 2.22 -20.01
N ARG A 44 -0.97 2.96 -19.84
CA ARG A 44 -1.55 3.20 -18.51
C ARG A 44 -1.74 1.87 -17.77
N GLY A 45 -1.28 1.82 -16.53
CA GLY A 45 -1.35 0.62 -15.69
C GLY A 45 -0.18 -0.35 -15.85
N ASP A 46 0.76 -0.15 -16.78
CA ASP A 46 1.98 -0.95 -16.84
C ASP A 46 2.84 -0.70 -15.59
N LEU A 47 3.25 -1.79 -14.92
CA LEU A 47 4.27 -1.76 -13.87
C LEU A 47 5.64 -1.96 -14.52
N PHE A 48 6.65 -1.18 -14.13
CA PHE A 48 7.99 -1.26 -14.72
C PHE A 48 9.10 -1.11 -13.67
N LEU A 49 10.29 -1.57 -14.03
CA LEU A 49 11.47 -1.53 -13.17
C LEU A 49 12.36 -0.32 -13.46
N ILE A 50 12.95 0.24 -12.39
CA ILE A 50 13.80 1.42 -12.44
C ILE A 50 15.17 1.08 -11.83
N ASN A 51 16.24 1.54 -12.45
CA ASN A 51 17.57 1.55 -11.87
C ASN A 51 17.89 2.96 -11.32
N PRO A 52 17.88 3.15 -9.99
CA PRO A 52 18.17 4.45 -9.38
C PRO A 52 19.66 4.83 -9.43
N LEU A 53 20.54 3.88 -9.76
CA LEU A 53 22.00 4.09 -9.83
C LEU A 53 22.49 4.36 -11.25
N ALA A 54 21.63 4.22 -12.25
CA ALA A 54 21.98 4.51 -13.63
C ALA A 54 21.91 6.02 -13.88
N GLU A 55 22.94 6.54 -14.55
CA GLU A 55 22.92 7.88 -15.11
C GLU A 55 22.19 7.84 -16.46
N ALA A 56 21.28 8.80 -16.65
CA ALA A 56 20.45 8.85 -17.83
C ALA A 56 21.21 9.39 -19.04
N LYS A 57 20.94 8.83 -20.21
CA LYS A 57 21.49 9.23 -21.50
C LYS A 57 20.37 9.58 -22.48
N PRO A 58 20.67 10.28 -23.59
CA PRO A 58 19.72 10.42 -24.68
C PRO A 58 19.16 9.05 -25.11
N ASP A 59 17.85 9.01 -25.37
CA ASP A 59 17.02 7.83 -25.64
C ASP A 59 16.65 6.94 -24.44
N ASP A 60 17.20 7.18 -23.25
CA ASP A 60 16.74 6.49 -22.04
C ASP A 60 15.35 6.98 -21.61
N ILE A 61 14.56 6.10 -20.99
CA ILE A 61 13.32 6.47 -20.32
C ILE A 61 13.62 6.67 -18.84
N ILE A 62 13.26 7.83 -18.30
CA ILE A 62 13.55 8.18 -16.91
C ILE A 62 12.29 8.48 -16.12
N VAL A 63 12.33 8.19 -14.83
CA VAL A 63 11.33 8.65 -13.86
C VAL A 63 11.89 9.86 -13.14
N PHE A 64 11.17 10.97 -13.10
CA PHE A 64 11.61 12.22 -12.48
C PHE A 64 10.47 12.95 -11.81
N ASN A 65 10.79 13.82 -10.86
CA ASN A 65 9.83 14.68 -10.22
C ASN A 65 9.67 15.98 -11.01
N LEU A 66 8.45 16.29 -11.42
CA LEU A 66 8.07 17.55 -12.03
C LEU A 66 6.94 18.17 -11.19
N ASN A 67 7.20 19.31 -10.57
CA ASN A 67 6.22 20.06 -9.77
C ASN A 67 5.50 19.22 -8.69
N GLY A 68 6.22 18.30 -8.04
CA GLY A 68 5.65 17.44 -6.99
C GLY A 68 5.04 16.14 -7.50
N HIS A 69 5.01 15.91 -8.81
CA HIS A 69 4.46 14.70 -9.42
C HIS A 69 5.56 13.87 -10.08
N TRP A 70 5.52 12.55 -9.87
CA TRP A 70 6.44 11.62 -10.52
C TRP A 70 5.97 11.33 -11.95
N THR A 71 6.81 11.66 -12.92
CA THR A 71 6.56 11.54 -14.37
C THR A 71 7.58 10.57 -14.98
N VAL A 72 7.16 9.81 -15.99
CA VAL A 72 8.03 8.89 -16.74
C VAL A 72 8.04 9.29 -18.21
N HIS A 73 9.17 9.78 -18.73
CA HIS A 73 9.31 10.18 -20.14
C HIS A 73 10.71 9.85 -20.69
N ARG A 74 10.87 9.93 -22.01
CA ARG A 74 12.14 9.68 -22.69
C ARG A 74 13.01 10.93 -22.72
N VAL A 75 14.31 10.76 -22.49
CA VAL A 75 15.33 11.81 -22.64
C VAL A 75 15.57 12.03 -24.14
N VAL A 76 15.30 13.24 -24.62
CA VAL A 76 15.58 13.61 -26.01
C VAL A 76 16.93 14.29 -26.17
N ALA A 77 17.40 14.98 -25.12
CA ALA A 77 18.70 15.63 -25.10
C ALA A 77 19.21 15.82 -23.67
N GLU A 78 20.54 15.83 -23.53
CA GLU A 78 21.23 16.22 -22.32
C GLU A 78 21.78 17.65 -22.47
N THR A 79 21.74 18.40 -21.39
CA THR A 79 22.26 19.77 -21.27
C THR A 79 23.15 19.89 -20.03
N ASP A 80 23.88 20.99 -19.90
CA ASP A 80 24.69 21.26 -18.70
C ASP A 80 23.83 21.26 -17.43
N GLY A 81 22.58 21.76 -17.53
CA GLY A 81 21.63 21.87 -16.42
C GLY A 81 20.80 20.61 -16.13
N GLY A 82 20.87 19.56 -16.96
CA GLY A 82 20.08 18.34 -16.80
C GLY A 82 19.51 17.83 -18.13
N TYR A 83 18.28 17.30 -18.10
CA TYR A 83 17.67 16.59 -19.23
C TYR A 83 16.46 17.33 -19.83
N ILE A 84 16.36 17.26 -21.15
CA ILE A 84 15.14 17.59 -21.90
C ILE A 84 14.40 16.27 -22.13
N THR A 85 13.13 16.24 -21.76
CA THR A 85 12.30 15.03 -21.76
C THR A 85 11.07 15.19 -22.64
N LYS A 86 10.55 14.08 -23.13
CA LYS A 86 9.34 14.02 -23.94
C LYS A 86 8.65 12.68 -23.78
N GLY A 87 7.34 12.68 -23.57
CA GLY A 87 6.53 11.47 -23.68
C GLY A 87 6.50 10.94 -25.10
N ASP A 88 6.62 9.63 -25.28
CA ASP A 88 6.64 9.00 -26.61
C ASP A 88 5.37 9.29 -27.44
N HIS A 89 4.24 9.54 -26.77
CA HIS A 89 2.97 9.93 -27.39
C HIS A 89 2.84 11.44 -27.62
N ASN A 90 3.68 12.26 -26.98
CA ASN A 90 3.56 13.71 -27.02
C ASN A 90 4.12 14.27 -28.35
N ILE A 91 3.63 15.44 -28.77
CA ILE A 91 4.13 16.12 -29.98
C ILE A 91 5.34 17.02 -29.62
N ALA A 92 5.21 17.78 -28.53
CA ALA A 92 6.23 18.69 -28.01
C ALA A 92 7.03 18.07 -26.86
N THR A 93 8.21 18.64 -26.59
CA THR A 93 9.00 18.34 -25.38
C THR A 93 8.34 18.93 -24.14
N ASP A 94 8.62 18.36 -22.98
CA ASP A 94 8.04 18.84 -21.71
C ASP A 94 8.47 20.28 -21.39
N GLN A 95 9.62 20.72 -21.94
CA GLN A 95 10.24 22.03 -21.74
C GLN A 95 9.81 23.09 -22.77
N GLN A 96 9.05 22.73 -23.81
CA GLN A 96 8.49 23.73 -24.75
C GLN A 96 7.33 24.56 -24.13
N GLY A 97 6.87 24.20 -22.92
CA GLY A 97 5.93 24.98 -22.12
C GLY A 97 6.61 25.82 -21.02
N SER A 98 6.00 25.92 -19.84
CA SER A 98 6.52 26.65 -18.68
C SER A 98 7.48 25.84 -17.78
N ASN A 99 7.81 24.61 -18.15
CA ASN A 99 8.63 23.74 -17.32
C ASN A 99 10.12 23.99 -17.54
N SER A 100 10.88 24.03 -16.44
CA SER A 100 12.34 24.05 -16.48
C SER A 100 12.91 22.70 -16.94
N VAL A 101 14.19 22.70 -17.32
CA VAL A 101 14.97 21.48 -17.58
C VAL A 101 14.91 20.55 -16.36
N VAL A 102 14.81 19.23 -16.60
CA VAL A 102 14.79 18.22 -15.54
C VAL A 102 16.19 18.11 -14.94
N LYS A 103 16.36 18.59 -13.71
CA LYS A 103 17.65 18.52 -13.01
C LYS A 103 18.02 17.06 -12.73
N ARG A 104 19.33 16.75 -12.74
CA ARG A 104 19.82 15.39 -12.43
C ARG A 104 19.36 14.88 -11.06
N GLU A 105 19.28 15.78 -10.07
CA GLU A 105 18.80 15.48 -8.71
C GLU A 105 17.30 15.13 -8.61
N SER A 106 16.47 15.59 -9.56
CA SER A 106 15.04 15.26 -9.58
C SER A 106 14.73 13.93 -10.28
N VAL A 107 15.74 13.28 -10.86
CA VAL A 107 15.60 11.96 -11.51
C VAL A 107 15.60 10.86 -10.46
N ALA A 108 14.53 10.08 -10.41
CA ALA A 108 14.35 8.92 -9.57
C ALA A 108 15.20 7.73 -10.02
N GLY A 109 15.31 7.55 -11.34
CA GLY A 109 16.18 6.55 -11.98
C GLY A 109 15.78 6.28 -13.43
N VAL A 110 16.53 5.39 -14.07
CA VAL A 110 16.35 4.99 -15.48
C VAL A 110 15.54 3.71 -15.57
N VAL A 111 14.54 3.65 -16.45
CA VAL A 111 13.73 2.46 -16.69
C VAL A 111 14.59 1.36 -17.31
N LEU A 112 14.48 0.14 -16.78
CA LEU A 112 15.23 -1.00 -17.31
C LEU A 112 14.66 -1.45 -18.66
N VAL A 113 15.53 -1.51 -19.65
CA VAL A 113 15.21 -1.97 -21.02
C VAL A 113 15.93 -3.28 -21.29
N LEU A 114 15.21 -4.26 -21.85
CA LEU A 114 15.75 -5.53 -22.31
C LEU A 114 15.33 -5.74 -23.76
N LEU A 115 16.30 -5.98 -24.65
CA LEU A 115 16.06 -6.17 -26.10
C LEU A 115 15.26 -5.00 -26.73
N GLY A 116 15.60 -3.76 -26.35
CA GLY A 116 14.96 -2.56 -26.88
C GLY A 116 13.56 -2.26 -26.32
N ASN A 117 13.04 -3.09 -25.41
CA ASN A 117 11.72 -2.90 -24.79
C ASN A 117 11.83 -2.73 -23.27
N PRO A 118 11.05 -1.82 -22.65
CA PRO A 118 11.00 -1.73 -21.19
C PRO A 118 10.57 -3.05 -20.55
N ILE A 119 11.25 -3.45 -19.48
CA ILE A 119 10.83 -4.58 -18.67
C ILE A 119 9.58 -4.17 -17.90
N LYS A 120 8.43 -4.69 -18.31
CA LYS A 120 7.13 -4.31 -17.75
C LYS A 120 6.20 -5.49 -17.52
N ILE A 121 5.27 -5.30 -16.59
CA ILE A 121 4.16 -6.21 -16.32
C ILE A 121 2.86 -5.44 -16.61
N PRO A 122 2.11 -5.81 -17.67
CA PRO A 122 0.92 -5.07 -18.07
C PRO A 122 -0.18 -5.07 -17.00
N GLU A 123 -0.96 -3.99 -16.94
CA GLU A 123 -2.21 -3.85 -16.14
C GLU A 123 -2.05 -3.94 -14.61
N VAL A 124 -0.89 -4.32 -14.06
CA VAL A 124 -0.69 -4.50 -12.61
C VAL A 124 -0.84 -3.18 -11.85
N GLY A 125 -0.40 -2.07 -12.44
CA GLY A 125 -0.55 -0.72 -11.88
C GLY A 125 -2.00 -0.32 -11.65
N ASN A 126 -2.94 -0.82 -12.45
CA ASN A 126 -4.37 -0.52 -12.28
C ASN A 126 -4.95 -1.11 -10.99
N TYR A 127 -4.36 -2.21 -10.49
CA TYR A 127 -4.71 -2.79 -9.18
C TYR A 127 -4.05 -2.03 -8.04
N ILE A 128 -2.82 -1.56 -8.23
CA ILE A 128 -2.06 -0.77 -7.25
C ILE A 128 -2.75 0.59 -7.03
N GLN A 129 -3.20 1.26 -8.09
CA GLN A 129 -3.88 2.56 -8.01
C GLN A 129 -5.21 2.51 -7.24
N ARG A 130 -5.86 1.34 -7.19
CA ARG A 130 -7.09 1.11 -6.41
C ARG A 130 -6.83 0.88 -4.92
N LEU A 131 -5.57 0.63 -4.53
CA LEU A 131 -5.15 0.48 -3.14
C LEU A 131 -4.62 1.83 -2.63
N SER A 132 -5.08 2.28 -1.45
CA SER A 132 -4.56 3.51 -0.85
C SER A 132 -3.06 3.38 -0.55
N GLY A 133 -2.29 4.48 -0.65
CA GLY A 133 -0.83 4.47 -0.44
C GLY A 133 -0.40 3.89 0.91
N THR A 134 -1.23 4.07 1.95
CA THR A 134 -1.04 3.48 3.29
C THR A 134 -1.14 1.95 3.26
N THR A 135 -2.09 1.39 2.51
CA THR A 135 -2.29 -0.06 2.36
C THR A 135 -1.08 -0.73 1.68
N MET A 136 -0.48 -0.07 0.67
CA MET A 136 0.71 -0.57 -0.02
C MET A 136 1.95 -0.63 0.90
N ASN A 137 2.14 0.39 1.73
CA ASN A 137 3.27 0.45 2.66
C ASN A 137 3.18 -0.62 3.75
N ILE A 138 1.97 -0.94 4.19
CA ILE A 138 1.72 -2.01 5.16
C ILE A 138 1.89 -3.39 4.49
N LEU A 139 1.46 -3.55 3.24
CA LEU A 139 1.70 -4.76 2.44
C LEU A 139 3.19 -5.07 2.31
N LEU A 140 3.97 -4.04 2.00
CA LEU A 140 5.42 -4.13 1.94
C LEU A 140 5.98 -4.45 3.32
N ALA A 141 5.66 -3.69 4.36
CA ALA A 141 6.16 -3.91 5.73
C ALA A 141 5.92 -5.35 6.21
N VAL A 142 4.72 -5.90 5.99
CA VAL A 142 4.43 -7.28 6.41
C VAL A 142 5.16 -8.30 5.54
N PHE A 143 5.25 -8.09 4.22
CA PHE A 143 6.10 -8.91 3.36
C PHE A 143 7.57 -8.91 3.84
N MET A 144 8.06 -7.78 4.39
CA MET A 144 9.42 -7.66 4.93
C MET A 144 9.60 -8.43 6.24
N ILE A 145 8.60 -8.39 7.13
CA ILE A 145 8.59 -9.16 8.38
C ILE A 145 8.56 -10.67 8.07
N VAL A 146 7.75 -11.10 7.09
CA VAL A 146 7.70 -12.49 6.61
C VAL A 146 9.06 -12.92 6.05
N GLY A 147 9.65 -12.11 5.17
CA GLY A 147 10.95 -12.39 4.56
C GLY A 147 12.09 -12.41 5.58
N GLY A 148 12.07 -11.50 6.56
CA GLY A 148 13.04 -11.41 7.65
C GLY A 148 12.97 -12.60 8.62
N ALA A 149 11.76 -13.04 8.99
CA ALA A 149 11.56 -14.22 9.84
C ALA A 149 12.05 -15.51 9.16
N MET A 150 11.87 -15.63 7.84
CA MET A 150 12.45 -16.72 7.04
C MET A 150 13.99 -16.70 7.01
N LEU A 151 14.61 -15.51 7.06
CA LEU A 151 16.07 -15.36 7.07
C LEU A 151 16.70 -15.73 8.41
N LEU A 152 16.05 -15.41 9.52
CA LEU A 152 16.57 -15.65 10.88
C LEU A 152 16.50 -17.13 11.30
N THR A 153 15.60 -17.91 10.71
CA THR A 153 15.45 -19.35 11.00
C THR A 153 16.39 -20.27 10.19
N GLY A 154 17.24 -19.71 9.33
CA GLY A 154 18.10 -20.46 8.40
C GLY A 154 19.54 -20.72 8.85
N LYS A 155 19.96 -20.29 10.05
CA LYS A 155 21.35 -20.44 10.50
C LYS A 155 21.49 -21.45 11.63
N GLU A 156 21.85 -22.68 11.28
CA GLU A 156 22.69 -23.53 12.14
C GLU A 156 23.59 -24.46 11.31
N GLU A 157 24.85 -24.58 11.78
CA GLU A 157 26.02 -25.32 11.27
C GLU A 157 25.76 -26.84 11.07
N ARG A 158 26.44 -27.70 10.27
CA ARG A 158 27.72 -27.74 9.52
C ARG A 158 27.75 -29.00 8.61
N ARG A 159 28.56 -28.96 7.52
CA ARG A 159 29.26 -30.05 6.74
C ARG A 159 28.41 -31.22 6.19
N LYS A 160 28.50 -31.69 4.94
CA LYS A 160 29.61 -31.98 4.00
C LYS A 160 29.05 -31.96 2.56
N LYS A 161 29.91 -31.68 1.57
CA LYS A 161 29.62 -31.60 0.12
C LYS A 161 28.86 -32.83 -0.40
N GLU A 162 27.64 -32.66 -0.92
CA GLU A 162 27.13 -33.40 -2.08
C GLU A 162 25.82 -32.79 -2.62
N ARG A 163 25.73 -32.73 -3.97
CA ARG A 163 24.60 -32.33 -4.86
C ARG A 163 23.58 -31.32 -4.32
N LYS A 164 23.58 -30.10 -4.89
CA LYS A 164 22.59 -29.02 -4.63
C LYS A 164 21.17 -29.48 -5.02
N VAL A 165 20.46 -30.09 -4.07
CA VAL A 165 19.00 -30.25 -4.08
C VAL A 165 18.43 -29.12 -3.22
N TYR A 166 17.56 -28.28 -3.81
CA TYR A 166 16.81 -27.28 -3.05
C TYR A 166 15.73 -28.01 -2.25
N ARG A 167 15.95 -28.18 -0.94
CA ARG A 167 14.97 -28.78 -0.03
C ARG A 167 14.20 -27.65 0.64
N LEU A 168 13.00 -27.33 0.15
CA LEU A 168 12.07 -26.47 0.89
C LEU A 168 11.45 -27.34 2.00
N ARG A 169 11.72 -26.99 3.26
CA ARG A 169 11.14 -27.70 4.42
C ARG A 169 9.68 -27.28 4.58
N TYR A 170 8.78 -28.23 4.87
CA TYR A 170 7.37 -27.97 5.10
C TYR A 170 7.15 -26.86 6.14
N LYS A 171 7.89 -26.89 7.27
CA LYS A 171 7.88 -25.85 8.30
C LYS A 171 8.10 -24.44 7.74
N THR A 172 9.04 -24.28 6.81
CA THR A 172 9.35 -22.99 6.20
C THR A 172 8.23 -22.52 5.29
N ALA A 173 7.65 -23.42 4.49
CA ALA A 173 6.50 -23.12 3.65
C ALA A 173 5.26 -22.75 4.49
N TYR A 174 4.99 -23.51 5.55
CA TYR A 174 3.86 -23.29 6.45
C TYR A 174 3.93 -21.93 7.15
N VAL A 175 5.09 -21.58 7.71
CA VAL A 175 5.28 -20.27 8.37
C VAL A 175 5.12 -19.13 7.38
N ALA A 176 5.69 -19.25 6.17
CA ALA A 176 5.51 -18.24 5.12
C ALA A 176 4.04 -18.04 4.75
N VAL A 177 3.32 -19.12 4.42
CA VAL A 177 1.90 -19.06 4.05
C VAL A 177 1.08 -18.48 5.20
N SER A 178 1.30 -18.95 6.43
CA SER A 178 0.61 -18.46 7.63
C SER A 178 0.80 -16.97 7.83
N THR A 179 2.05 -16.49 7.71
CA THR A 179 2.37 -15.08 7.91
C THR A 179 1.76 -14.23 6.80
N ILE A 180 1.79 -14.69 5.54
CA ILE A 180 1.16 -14.01 4.40
C ILE A 180 -0.37 -13.95 4.59
N SER A 181 -1.00 -15.02 5.06
CA SER A 181 -2.45 -15.04 5.32
C SER A 181 -2.85 -14.07 6.42
N ILE A 182 -2.11 -14.03 7.54
CA ILE A 182 -2.33 -13.04 8.61
C ILE A 182 -2.16 -11.62 8.05
N ALA A 183 -1.09 -11.38 7.29
CA ALA A 183 -0.84 -10.10 6.64
C ALA A 183 -2.04 -9.63 5.82
N MET A 184 -2.49 -10.46 4.89
CA MET A 184 -3.59 -10.16 3.97
C MET A 184 -4.87 -9.85 4.73
N LEU A 185 -5.16 -10.58 5.80
CA LEU A 185 -6.33 -10.32 6.63
C LEU A 185 -6.23 -8.95 7.32
N LEU A 186 -5.11 -8.64 7.98
CA LEU A 186 -4.91 -7.34 8.64
C LEU A 186 -5.02 -6.18 7.65
N LEU A 187 -4.47 -6.36 6.45
CA LEU A 187 -4.56 -5.38 5.37
C LEU A 187 -5.99 -5.18 4.87
N SER A 188 -6.74 -6.27 4.74
CA SER A 188 -8.16 -6.19 4.40
C SER A 188 -8.93 -5.40 5.45
N VAL A 189 -8.57 -5.51 6.73
CA VAL A 189 -9.19 -4.71 7.80
C VAL A 189 -8.81 -3.24 7.66
N ILE A 190 -7.53 -2.93 7.51
CA ILE A 190 -7.07 -1.54 7.37
C ILE A 190 -7.65 -0.87 6.12
N ALA A 191 -7.88 -1.62 5.05
CA ALA A 191 -8.52 -1.11 3.83
C ALA A 191 -9.97 -0.65 4.05
N THR A 192 -10.62 -1.06 5.13
CA THR A 192 -11.95 -0.57 5.51
C THR A 192 -11.92 0.75 6.29
N TRP A 193 -10.74 1.17 6.76
CA TRP A 193 -10.58 2.41 7.50
C TRP A 193 -10.58 3.61 6.55
N GLY A 194 -11.06 4.75 7.02
CA GLY A 194 -11.14 5.95 6.21
C GLY A 194 -11.47 7.20 7.01
N VAL A 195 -11.62 8.30 6.29
CA VAL A 195 -12.05 9.58 6.84
C VAL A 195 -13.24 10.06 6.04
N VAL A 196 -14.31 10.42 6.73
CA VAL A 196 -15.46 11.07 6.13
C VAL A 196 -15.36 12.55 6.43
N GLY A 197 -15.04 13.32 5.39
CA GLY A 197 -14.95 14.77 5.47
C GLY A 197 -16.26 15.43 5.01
N PHE A 198 -16.62 16.53 5.65
CA PHE A 198 -17.71 17.37 5.19
C PHE A 198 -17.45 18.84 5.45
N ASN A 199 -18.11 19.70 4.69
CA ASN A 199 -18.01 21.14 4.84
C ASN A 199 -19.36 21.79 5.17
N TYR A 200 -19.27 22.97 5.78
CA TYR A 200 -20.38 23.89 6.04
C TYR A 200 -19.86 25.33 6.07
N ALA A 201 -20.77 26.30 5.95
CA ALA A 201 -20.46 27.73 6.03
C ALA A 201 -21.14 28.37 7.24
N SER A 202 -20.38 29.12 8.03
CA SER A 202 -20.92 30.05 9.03
C SER A 202 -21.21 31.38 8.31
N THR A 203 -22.47 31.82 8.29
CA THR A 203 -22.89 33.04 7.60
C THR A 203 -24.22 33.58 8.13
N LEU A 204 -24.40 34.90 8.09
CA LEU A 204 -25.67 35.55 8.45
C LEU A 204 -26.83 35.16 7.50
N ALA A 205 -26.53 34.60 6.34
CA ALA A 205 -27.52 34.02 5.43
C ALA A 205 -27.86 32.55 5.75
N GLY A 206 -27.65 32.10 7.00
CA GLY A 206 -27.95 30.74 7.45
C GLY A 206 -29.39 30.32 7.14
N GLY A 207 -29.57 29.07 6.73
CA GLY A 207 -30.87 28.50 6.35
C GLY A 207 -31.36 28.83 4.94
N GLN A 208 -30.68 29.72 4.20
CA GLN A 208 -31.03 30.02 2.80
C GLN A 208 -30.53 28.97 1.80
N LYS A 209 -29.49 28.20 2.18
CA LYS A 209 -28.91 27.13 1.37
C LYS A 209 -28.50 25.97 2.27
N GLU A 210 -28.62 24.74 1.77
CA GLU A 210 -28.09 23.57 2.46
C GLU A 210 -26.58 23.73 2.74
N GLY A 211 -26.18 23.45 3.97
CA GLY A 211 -24.82 23.67 4.46
C GLY A 211 -24.49 25.10 4.90
N TRP A 212 -25.46 26.03 4.91
CA TRP A 212 -25.29 27.39 5.45
C TRP A 212 -26.00 27.52 6.79
N TYR A 213 -25.25 27.88 7.81
CA TYR A 213 -25.73 27.97 9.19
C TYR A 213 -25.40 29.33 9.78
N LEU A 214 -26.22 29.77 10.73
CA LEU A 214 -25.97 31.01 11.45
C LEU A 214 -24.74 30.85 12.36
N PRO A 215 -23.92 31.91 12.56
CA PRO A 215 -22.86 31.87 13.55
C PRO A 215 -23.40 31.51 14.94
N GLU A 216 -22.66 30.70 15.70
CA GLU A 216 -23.04 30.20 17.04
C GLU A 216 -24.31 29.34 17.08
N SER A 217 -24.77 28.83 15.93
CA SER A 217 -25.84 27.83 15.87
C SER A 217 -25.32 26.39 15.95
N GLU A 218 -26.23 25.45 16.10
CA GLU A 218 -25.93 24.02 16.12
C GLU A 218 -26.77 23.30 15.08
N PHE A 219 -26.24 22.22 14.49
CA PHE A 219 -26.98 21.38 13.56
C PHE A 219 -26.55 19.92 13.63
N ASP A 220 -27.47 19.04 13.26
CA ASP A 220 -27.19 17.61 13.10
C ASP A 220 -26.96 17.29 11.63
N ARG A 221 -25.98 16.43 11.38
CA ARG A 221 -25.67 15.87 10.07
C ARG A 221 -25.75 14.36 10.11
N GLN A 222 -26.49 13.78 9.17
CA GLN A 222 -26.53 12.33 8.97
C GLN A 222 -25.49 11.91 7.95
N ILE A 223 -24.67 10.93 8.30
CA ILE A 223 -23.65 10.33 7.44
C ILE A 223 -24.03 8.87 7.20
N GLU A 224 -24.28 8.51 5.94
CA GLU A 224 -24.52 7.10 5.58
C GLU A 224 -23.21 6.32 5.61
N ILE A 225 -23.23 5.18 6.31
CA ILE A 225 -22.11 4.25 6.42
C ILE A 225 -22.60 2.90 5.95
N LYS A 226 -21.79 2.22 5.13
CA LYS A 226 -22.12 0.91 4.59
C LYS A 226 -21.01 -0.09 4.87
N ASN A 227 -21.38 -1.25 5.41
CA ASN A 227 -20.49 -2.38 5.48
C ASN A 227 -20.41 -3.11 4.12
N ASN A 228 -19.31 -2.92 3.40
CA ASN A 228 -19.07 -3.62 2.13
C ASN A 228 -18.47 -5.03 2.32
N ALA A 229 -18.13 -5.44 3.54
CA ALA A 229 -17.67 -6.79 3.82
C ALA A 229 -18.84 -7.78 3.88
N LEU A 230 -18.53 -9.08 3.73
CA LEU A 230 -19.51 -10.17 3.83
C LEU A 230 -19.82 -10.58 5.28
N PHE A 231 -19.07 -10.06 6.24
CA PHE A 231 -19.13 -10.42 7.66
C PHE A 231 -19.30 -9.18 8.53
N PRO A 232 -19.78 -9.33 9.78
CA PRO A 232 -20.04 -8.20 10.65
C PRO A 232 -18.74 -7.49 11.08
N LEU A 233 -18.79 -6.17 11.09
CA LEU A 233 -17.70 -5.29 11.51
C LEU A 233 -18.18 -4.35 12.61
N LEU A 234 -17.32 -4.11 13.60
CA LEU A 234 -17.45 -3.03 14.57
C LEU A 234 -16.82 -1.76 13.98
N TYR A 235 -17.65 -0.77 13.68
CA TYR A 235 -17.22 0.56 13.30
C TYR A 235 -17.03 1.41 14.56
N LEU A 236 -15.90 2.09 14.64
CA LEU A 236 -15.53 3.04 15.67
C LEU A 236 -15.28 4.40 15.01
N PHE A 237 -15.87 5.43 15.61
CA PHE A 237 -15.88 6.78 15.09
C PHE A 237 -15.12 7.69 16.04
N SER A 238 -14.29 8.56 15.49
CA SER A 238 -13.62 9.60 16.26
C SER A 238 -13.50 10.89 15.46
N SER A 239 -13.53 12.02 16.15
CA SER A 239 -13.20 13.33 15.57
C SER A 239 -12.14 14.00 16.43
N GLU A 240 -11.23 14.73 15.79
CA GLU A 240 -10.24 15.57 16.48
C GLU A 240 -10.78 16.99 16.75
N SER A 241 -11.95 17.31 16.19
CA SER A 241 -12.55 18.64 16.29
C SER A 241 -13.43 18.73 17.53
N GLU A 242 -13.16 19.69 18.41
CA GLU A 242 -14.00 19.98 19.59
C GLU A 242 -15.41 20.48 19.20
N ARG A 243 -15.62 20.84 17.93
CA ARG A 243 -16.90 21.30 17.39
C ARG A 243 -17.83 20.17 16.99
N VAL A 244 -17.29 18.95 16.92
CA VAL A 244 -17.99 17.77 16.40
C VAL A 244 -18.25 16.82 17.55
N GLU A 245 -19.52 16.65 17.89
CA GLU A 245 -19.97 15.72 18.91
C GLU A 245 -20.65 14.51 18.24
N LEU A 246 -20.12 13.31 18.49
CA LEU A 246 -20.64 12.09 17.91
C LEU A 246 -21.67 11.48 18.86
N LYS A 247 -22.91 11.30 18.38
CA LYS A 247 -23.98 10.72 19.21
C LYS A 247 -23.72 9.25 19.55
N ASP A 248 -23.19 8.50 18.57
CA ASP A 248 -22.75 7.13 18.71
C ASP A 248 -21.27 7.05 18.33
N GLU A 249 -20.40 6.67 19.27
CA GLU A 249 -18.96 6.48 19.01
C GLU A 249 -18.65 5.10 18.40
N SER A 250 -19.61 4.18 18.43
CA SER A 250 -19.45 2.83 17.89
C SER A 250 -20.75 2.26 17.32
N LYS A 251 -20.62 1.42 16.30
CA LYS A 251 -21.75 0.70 15.69
C LYS A 251 -21.31 -0.65 15.14
N ILE A 252 -22.08 -1.70 15.40
CA ILE A 252 -21.90 -2.99 14.74
C ILE A 252 -22.78 -3.03 13.50
N LEU A 253 -22.21 -3.37 12.36
CA LEU A 253 -22.92 -3.52 11.08
C LEU A 253 -22.68 -4.91 10.51
N SER A 254 -23.76 -5.61 10.15
CA SER A 254 -23.74 -6.88 9.44
C SER A 254 -23.23 -6.70 8.00
N GLY A 255 -22.90 -7.81 7.33
CA GLY A 255 -22.41 -7.73 5.95
C GLY A 255 -23.45 -7.13 5.00
N GLY A 256 -23.08 -6.10 4.25
CA GLY A 256 -23.97 -5.37 3.34
C GLY A 256 -24.91 -4.36 4.00
N GLU A 257 -24.94 -4.28 5.34
CA GLU A 257 -25.82 -3.39 6.10
C GLU A 257 -25.40 -1.92 5.93
N ARG A 258 -26.40 -1.02 5.96
CA ARG A 258 -26.24 0.43 5.94
C ARG A 258 -26.79 1.01 7.22
N ALA A 259 -26.12 2.02 7.75
CA ALA A 259 -26.60 2.76 8.91
C ALA A 259 -26.28 4.25 8.75
N GLU A 260 -27.08 5.09 9.39
CA GLU A 260 -26.87 6.53 9.45
C GLU A 260 -26.22 6.90 10.79
N LEU A 261 -25.08 7.57 10.72
CA LEU A 261 -24.41 8.16 11.86
C LEU A 261 -24.86 9.61 12.00
N SER A 262 -25.41 9.96 13.17
CA SER A 262 -25.79 11.33 13.50
C SER A 262 -24.62 12.05 14.15
N VAL A 263 -24.17 13.13 13.52
CA VAL A 263 -23.06 13.98 13.94
C VAL A 263 -23.59 15.35 14.31
N HIS A 264 -23.42 15.75 15.56
CA HIS A 264 -23.81 17.06 16.04
C HIS A 264 -22.66 18.06 15.88
N VAL A 265 -22.92 19.24 15.33
CA VAL A 265 -21.89 20.21 14.97
C VAL A 265 -22.22 21.59 15.53
N ARG A 266 -21.26 22.18 16.26
CA ARG A 266 -21.34 23.56 16.77
C ARG A 266 -20.67 24.52 15.79
N VAL A 267 -21.43 25.48 15.27
CA VAL A 267 -21.00 26.43 14.24
C VAL A 267 -20.27 27.61 14.88
N PRO A 268 -19.03 27.91 14.48
CA PRO A 268 -18.29 29.04 15.09
C PRO A 268 -18.78 30.41 14.65
N SER A 269 -18.44 31.43 15.45
CA SER A 269 -18.78 32.83 15.22
C SER A 269 -18.17 33.44 13.94
N GLU A 270 -17.01 32.96 13.49
CA GLU A 270 -16.31 33.54 12.34
C GLU A 270 -16.98 33.15 11.01
N THR A 271 -17.32 34.15 10.20
CA THR A 271 -17.92 33.94 8.87
C THR A 271 -16.89 33.38 7.89
N ARG A 272 -16.85 32.05 7.75
CA ARG A 272 -16.02 31.33 6.77
C ARG A 272 -16.56 29.92 6.49
N ILE A 273 -15.91 29.24 5.55
CA ILE A 273 -16.15 27.81 5.29
C ILE A 273 -15.31 26.99 6.27
N TYR A 274 -15.95 25.99 6.86
CA TYR A 274 -15.35 25.02 7.76
C TYR A 274 -15.36 23.65 7.11
N TYR A 275 -14.32 22.87 7.44
CA TYR A 275 -14.16 21.49 7.02
C TYR A 275 -13.98 20.67 8.30
N GLU A 276 -14.81 19.65 8.46
CA GLU A 276 -14.73 18.72 9.58
C GLU A 276 -14.48 17.32 9.05
N GLU A 277 -13.77 16.54 9.85
CA GLU A 277 -13.39 15.17 9.53
C GLU A 277 -13.80 14.24 10.65
N VAL A 278 -14.44 13.13 10.26
CA VAL A 278 -14.75 12.01 11.15
C VAL A 278 -13.93 10.82 10.68
N LYS A 279 -13.04 10.34 11.54
CA LYS A 279 -12.24 9.14 11.31
C LYS A 279 -13.11 7.91 11.55
N VAL A 280 -13.03 6.96 10.64
CA VAL A 280 -13.79 5.72 10.67
C VAL A 280 -12.81 4.56 10.69
N HIS A 281 -12.86 3.75 11.75
CA HIS A 281 -12.10 2.52 11.86
C HIS A 281 -13.06 1.35 11.99
N ALA A 282 -12.90 0.33 11.15
CA ALA A 282 -13.72 -0.87 11.24
C ALA A 282 -12.86 -2.08 11.63
N TYR A 283 -13.37 -2.91 12.52
CA TYR A 283 -12.69 -4.08 13.05
C TYR A 283 -13.60 -5.32 12.96
N PRO A 284 -13.09 -6.48 12.52
CA PRO A 284 -13.82 -7.74 12.61
C PRO A 284 -14.15 -8.09 14.06
N LEU A 285 -15.33 -8.66 14.29
CA LEU A 285 -15.75 -9.18 15.59
C LEU A 285 -15.13 -10.56 15.88
N ILE A 286 -13.81 -10.68 15.76
CA ILE A 286 -13.05 -11.87 16.16
C ILE A 286 -12.91 -11.89 17.69
N LEU A 287 -12.64 -10.72 18.26
CA LEU A 287 -12.59 -10.48 19.71
C LEU A 287 -13.90 -9.85 20.21
N PRO A 288 -14.21 -9.96 21.52
CA PRO A 288 -15.32 -9.22 22.12
C PRO A 288 -15.22 -7.71 21.87
N SER A 289 -16.34 -7.07 21.53
CA SER A 289 -16.41 -5.65 21.19
C SER A 289 -15.79 -4.74 22.26
N ASP A 290 -16.06 -5.03 23.54
CA ASP A 290 -15.56 -4.22 24.66
C ASP A 290 -14.03 -4.26 24.79
N LEU A 291 -13.40 -5.35 24.35
CA LEU A 291 -11.96 -5.48 24.33
C LEU A 291 -11.37 -4.66 23.18
N ILE A 292 -12.01 -4.73 21.99
CA ILE A 292 -11.63 -3.95 20.82
C ILE A 292 -11.70 -2.45 21.13
N ILE A 293 -12.79 -1.99 21.74
CA ILE A 293 -12.99 -0.57 22.11
C ILE A 293 -11.92 -0.11 23.10
N ARG A 294 -11.63 -0.91 24.14
CA ARG A 294 -10.58 -0.58 25.12
C ARG A 294 -9.19 -0.47 24.49
N MET A 295 -8.85 -1.41 23.61
CA MET A 295 -7.59 -1.37 22.87
C MET A 295 -7.51 -0.17 21.92
N TYR A 296 -8.60 0.11 21.21
CA TYR A 296 -8.71 1.25 20.31
C TYR A 296 -8.48 2.58 21.02
N GLY A 297 -9.08 2.75 22.21
CA GLY A 297 -8.91 3.96 23.02
C GLY A 297 -7.45 4.26 23.43
N LEU A 298 -6.58 3.25 23.45
CA LEU A 298 -5.14 3.43 23.64
C LEU A 298 -4.42 3.68 22.31
N ASN A 299 -4.70 2.86 21.30
CA ASN A 299 -4.11 2.98 19.97
C ASN A 299 -4.93 2.19 18.92
N PRO A 300 -5.27 2.77 17.76
CA PRO A 300 -6.01 2.09 16.69
C PRO A 300 -5.38 0.78 16.17
N PHE A 301 -4.08 0.59 16.32
CA PHE A 301 -3.38 -0.62 15.85
C PHE A 301 -3.36 -1.75 16.89
N LEU A 302 -3.69 -1.51 18.17
CA LEU A 302 -3.68 -2.55 19.19
C LEU A 302 -4.69 -3.69 18.92
N PRO A 303 -5.94 -3.42 18.47
CA PRO A 303 -6.83 -4.50 18.08
C PRO A 303 -6.27 -5.38 16.96
N LEU A 304 -5.57 -4.79 15.99
CA LEU A 304 -4.95 -5.55 14.89
C LEU A 304 -3.82 -6.45 15.39
N ALA A 305 -3.01 -5.97 16.33
CA ALA A 305 -1.97 -6.79 16.96
C ALA A 305 -2.57 -7.98 17.71
N ALA A 306 -3.69 -7.77 18.42
CA ALA A 306 -4.39 -8.83 19.11
C ALA A 306 -4.94 -9.89 18.13
N PHE A 307 -5.55 -9.47 17.02
CA PHE A 307 -5.98 -10.39 15.95
C PHE A 307 -4.82 -11.18 15.36
N ALA A 308 -3.66 -10.54 15.14
CA ALA A 308 -2.47 -11.20 14.63
C ALA A 308 -1.98 -12.31 15.58
N VAL A 309 -1.94 -12.03 16.88
CA VAL A 309 -1.55 -13.00 17.92
C VAL A 309 -2.53 -14.16 17.98
N GLU A 310 -3.83 -13.89 17.96
CA GLU A 310 -4.87 -14.93 17.99
C GLU A 310 -4.79 -15.85 16.77
N LEU A 311 -4.70 -15.27 15.56
CA LEU A 311 -4.55 -16.05 14.33
C LEU A 311 -3.24 -16.85 14.30
N ALA A 312 -2.14 -16.25 14.77
CA ALA A 312 -0.87 -16.96 14.89
C ALA A 312 -0.96 -18.13 15.89
N ALA A 313 -1.69 -17.98 16.99
CA ALA A 313 -1.93 -19.06 17.95
C ALA A 313 -2.75 -20.19 17.32
N VAL A 314 -3.84 -19.88 16.60
CA VAL A 314 -4.67 -20.87 15.89
C VAL A 314 -3.84 -21.62 14.84
N LEU A 315 -3.07 -20.92 14.01
CA LEU A 315 -2.18 -21.54 13.02
C LEU A 315 -1.07 -22.36 13.70
N GLY A 316 -0.56 -21.89 14.84
CA GLY A 316 0.38 -22.66 15.67
C GLY A 316 -0.23 -24.00 16.12
N VAL A 317 -1.46 -23.99 16.62
CA VAL A 317 -2.18 -25.23 17.01
C VAL A 317 -2.38 -26.15 15.81
N ILE A 318 -2.79 -25.62 14.64
CA ILE A 318 -2.95 -26.41 13.41
C ILE A 318 -1.61 -27.03 12.99
N TYR A 319 -0.52 -26.27 13.04
CA TYR A 319 0.82 -26.76 12.73
C TYR A 319 1.21 -27.96 13.62
N TYR A 320 0.95 -27.87 14.93
CA TYR A 320 1.23 -28.97 15.86
C TYR A 320 0.28 -30.16 15.66
N ALA A 321 -1.02 -29.91 15.46
CA ALA A 321 -2.03 -30.95 15.30
C ALA A 321 -1.84 -31.78 14.02
N THR A 322 -1.36 -31.16 12.94
CA THR A 322 -1.11 -31.83 11.65
C THR A 322 0.16 -32.68 11.63
N ARG A 323 0.94 -32.75 12.72
CA ARG A 323 2.27 -33.41 12.76
C ARG A 323 3.18 -33.00 11.59
N ALA A 324 2.99 -31.78 11.10
CA ALA A 324 3.73 -31.13 10.02
C ALA A 324 5.27 -31.01 10.23
N GLY A 325 5.76 -31.41 11.40
CA GLY A 325 7.18 -31.53 11.70
C GLY A 325 7.83 -32.83 11.23
N GLU A 326 7.04 -33.87 10.89
CA GLU A 326 7.54 -35.23 10.62
C GLU A 326 7.62 -35.61 9.12
N GLU A 327 7.06 -34.82 8.20
CA GLU A 327 6.98 -35.21 6.79
C GLU A 327 8.21 -34.84 5.95
N GLU A 328 8.83 -35.86 5.35
CA GLU A 328 9.95 -35.75 4.43
C GLU A 328 9.55 -35.18 3.05
N VAL A 329 10.18 -34.05 2.71
CA VAL A 329 10.73 -33.66 1.40
C VAL A 329 9.94 -34.11 0.16
N ILE A 330 9.13 -33.20 -0.41
CA ILE A 330 8.65 -33.33 -1.79
C ILE A 330 9.87 -33.31 -2.74
N ARG A 331 10.25 -34.48 -3.28
CA ARG A 331 11.31 -34.62 -4.29
C ARG A 331 10.78 -34.24 -5.67
N LEU A 332 10.97 -32.99 -6.09
CA LEU A 332 10.79 -32.59 -7.48
C LEU A 332 11.98 -33.10 -8.31
N SER A 333 11.83 -34.28 -8.90
CA SER A 333 12.79 -34.89 -9.83
C SER A 333 12.61 -34.30 -11.24
N LYS A 334 13.64 -33.59 -11.74
CA LYS A 334 13.69 -33.15 -13.15
C LYS A 334 14.09 -34.37 -14.01
N ARG A 335 13.13 -35.04 -14.65
CA ARG A 335 13.42 -36.11 -15.62
C ARG A 335 14.31 -35.57 -16.75
N ARG A 336 15.49 -36.17 -16.92
CA ARG A 336 16.37 -35.94 -18.08
C ARG A 336 15.65 -36.39 -19.36
N ARG A 337 15.50 -35.49 -20.34
CA ARG A 337 15.28 -35.90 -21.73
C ARG A 337 16.53 -36.65 -22.20
N LEU A 338 16.35 -37.91 -22.59
CA LEU A 338 17.35 -38.68 -23.31
C LEU A 338 17.60 -38.00 -24.67
N LYS A 339 18.88 -37.83 -25.02
CA LYS A 339 19.30 -37.53 -26.39
C LYS A 339 19.10 -38.80 -27.21
N LEU A 340 18.40 -38.69 -28.33
CA LEU A 340 18.61 -39.50 -29.52
C LEU A 340 19.11 -38.55 -30.60
#